data_AF-A0A497NNF8-F1
#
_entry.id   AF-A0A497NNF8-F1
#
_cell.length_a   1.000
_cell.length_b   1.000
_cell.length_c   1.000
_cell.angle_alpha   90.00
_cell.angle_beta   90.00
_cell.angle_gamma   90.00
#
_symmetry.space_group_name_H-M   'P 1'
#
loop_
_entity.id
_entity.type
_entity.pdbx_description
1 polymer ?
#
loop_
_entity_poly.entity_id
_entity_poly.type
_entity_poly.pdbx_seq_one_letter_code
_entity_poly.pdbx_strand_id
1 'polypeptide(L)' 'MPQKYEKRLTITISQSLYEELARIADEEERSIASLVRLALKEYLKARKGVKGN' A
#
# COMPACT_ATOMS: atom_id res chain seq x y z
N MET A 1 29.35 3.26 -2.38
CA MET A 1 28.05 2.94 -1.75
C MET A 1 26.99 3.02 -2.84
N PRO A 2 26.24 1.95 -3.19
CA PRO A 2 25.24 2.07 -4.23
C PRO A 2 24.13 2.98 -3.73
N GLN A 3 23.86 4.08 -4.45
CA GLN A 3 22.71 4.92 -4.19
C GLN A 3 21.46 4.04 -4.30
N LYS A 4 20.82 3.79 -3.16
CA LYS A 4 19.57 3.04 -3.08
C LYS A 4 18.52 3.92 -3.73
N TYR A 5 18.31 3.78 -5.03
CA TYR A 5 17.25 4.50 -5.74
C TYR A 5 15.93 4.17 -5.06
N GLU A 6 15.42 5.12 -4.26
CA GLU A 6 14.06 5.07 -3.75
C GLU A 6 13.13 5.25 -4.94
N LYS A 7 12.73 4.13 -5.54
CA LYS A 7 11.74 4.14 -6.61
C LYS A 7 10.44 4.71 -6.03
N ARG A 8 10.07 5.92 -6.46
CA ARG A 8 8.81 6.57 -6.11
C ARG A 8 7.72 6.09 -7.07
N LEU A 9 6.59 5.68 -6.51
CA LEU A 9 5.39 5.32 -7.27
C LEU A 9 4.30 6.33 -6.93
N THR A 10 3.78 7.01 -7.95
CA THR A 10 2.59 7.86 -7.85
C THR A 10 1.44 7.14 -8.53
N ILE A 11 0.31 7.00 -7.83
CA ILE A 11 -0.90 6.39 -8.37
C ILE A 11 -2.05 7.40 -8.29
N THR A 12 -2.95 7.35 -9.27
CA THR A 12 -4.21 8.08 -9.23
C THR A 12 -5.29 7.12 -8.78
N ILE A 13 -6.09 7.52 -7.79
CA ILE A 13 -7.23 6.77 -7.28
C ILE A 13 -8.46 7.69 -7.23
N SER A 14 -9.65 7.12 -7.07
CA SER A 14 -10.85 7.91 -6.86
C SER A 14 -10.74 8.73 -5.58
N GLN A 15 -11.37 9.90 -5.58
CA GLN A 15 -11.39 10.78 -4.40
C GLN A 15 -11.99 10.07 -3.18
N SER A 16 -13.10 9.33 -3.36
CA SER A 16 -13.74 8.58 -2.27
C SER A 16 -12.78 7.60 -1.60
N LEU A 17 -11.99 6.87 -2.39
CA LEU A 17 -11.02 5.91 -1.86
C LEU A 17 -9.87 6.62 -1.14
N TYR A 18 -9.42 7.78 -1.64
CA TYR A 18 -8.42 8.58 -0.94
C TYR A 18 -8.92 9.05 0.42
N GLU A 19 -10.16 9.55 0.49
CA GLU A 19 -10.77 10.02 1.74
C GLU A 19 -10.93 8.89 2.76
N GLU A 20 -11.36 7.70 2.33
CA GLU A 20 -11.42 6.52 3.20
C GLU A 20 -10.03 6.13 3.73
N LEU A 21 -9.02 6.08 2.86
CA LEU A 21 -7.64 5.79 3.27
C LEU A 21 -7.08 6.83 4.24
N ALA A 22 -7.44 8.11 4.06
CA ALA A 22 -7.02 9.18 4.94
C ALA A 22 -7.64 9.06 6.34
N ARG A 23 -8.92 8.68 6.44
CA ARG A 23 -9.57 8.43 7.74
C ARG A 23 -8.92 7.27 8.49
N ILE A 24 -8.70 6.15 7.80
CA ILE A 24 -8.03 4.97 8.40
C ILE A 24 -6.61 5.30 8.85
N ALA A 25 -5.90 6.11 8.05
CA ALA A 25 -4.54 6.55 8.38
C ALA A 25 -4.51 7.38 9.67
N ASP A 26 -5.49 8.27 9.85
CA ASP A 26 -5.64 9.08 11.06
C ASP A 26 -5.98 8.21 12.28
N GLU A 27 -6.96 7.32 12.14
CA GLU A 27 -7.40 6.40 13.21
C GLU A 27 -6.29 5.45 13.68
N GLU A 28 -5.44 4.96 12.77
CA GLU A 28 -4.33 4.07 13.10
C GLU A 28 -3.03 4.80 13.48
N GLU A 29 -3.00 6.14 13.46
CA GLU A 29 -1.78 6.95 13.60
C GLU A 29 -0.67 6.53 12.62
N ARG A 30 -1.04 6.24 11.36
CA ARG A 30 -0.16 5.71 10.32
C ARG A 30 -0.21 6.53 9.04
N SER A 31 0.82 6.40 8.21
CA SER A 31 0.79 7.01 6.88
C SER A 31 -0.03 6.17 5.88
N ILE A 32 -0.75 6.85 4.98
CA ILE A 32 -1.45 6.23 3.84
C ILE A 32 -0.52 5.28 3.06
N ALA A 33 0.74 5.70 2.84
CA ALA A 33 1.74 4.86 2.16
C ALA A 33 2.02 3.55 2.91
N SER A 34 2.03 3.56 4.24
CA SER A 34 2.20 2.37 5.08
C SER A 34 1.00 1.42 4.94
N LEU A 35 -0.22 1.96 4.94
CA LEU A 35 -1.45 1.20 4.73
C LEU A 35 -1.47 0.53 3.34
N VAL A 36 -1.22 1.31 2.28
CA VAL A 36 -1.15 0.81 0.91
C VAL A 36 -0.09 -0.28 0.78
N ARG A 37 1.08 -0.10 1.40
CA ARG A 37 2.13 -1.12 1.41
C ARG A 37 1.69 -2.40 2.10
N LEU A 38 0.95 -2.31 3.21
CA LEU A 38 0.45 -3.47 3.94
C LEU A 38 -0.58 -4.24 3.09
N ALA A 39 -1.58 -3.54 2.56
CA ALA A 39 -2.59 -4.12 1.69
C ALA A 39 -1.97 -4.79 0.45
N LEU A 40 -0.98 -4.15 -0.18
CA LEU A 40 -0.25 -4.74 -1.32
C LEU A 40 0.50 -6.02 -0.92
N LYS A 41 1.12 -6.06 0.26
CA LYS A 41 1.79 -7.28 0.75
C LYS A 41 0.80 -8.40 0.96
N GLU A 42 -0.35 -8.12 1.56
CA GLU A 42 -1.40 -9.11 1.82
C GLU A 42 -2.00 -9.64 0.52
N TYR A 43 -2.33 -8.74 -0.40
CA TYR A 43 -2.79 -9.10 -1.75
C TYR A 43 -1.79 -10.02 -2.47
N LEU A 44 -0.50 -9.68 -2.43
CA LEU A 44 0.55 -10.50 -3.05
C LEU A 44 0.74 -11.85 -2.35
N LYS A 45 0.61 -11.91 -1.02
CA LYS A 45 0.64 -13.17 -0.26
C LYS A 45 -0.52 -14.06 -0.65
N ALA A 46 -1.75 -13.54 -0.67
CA ALA A 46 -2.94 -14.27 -1.09
C ALA A 46 -2.79 -14.79 -2.53
N ARG A 47 -2.32 -13.94 -3.45
CA ARG A 47 -2.08 -14.33 -4.85
C ARG A 47 -1.02 -15.42 -5.00
N LYS A 48 0.03 -15.41 -4.17
CA LYS A 48 1.08 -16.46 -4.16
C LYS A 48 0.58 -17.76 -3.53
N GLY A 49 -0.26 -17.68 -2.49
CA GLY A 49 -0.92 -18.84 -1.90
C GLY A 49 -1.84 -19.57 -2.88
N VAL A 50 -2.43 -18.86 -3.85
CA VAL A 50 -3.23 -19.45 -4.94
C VAL A 50 -2.37 -20.10 -6.04
N LYS A 51 -1.07 -19.78 -6.12
CA LYS A 51 -0.14 -20.36 -7.11
C LYS A 51 0.68 -21.55 -6.61
N GLY A 52 0.40 -22.02 -5.40
CA GLY A 52 1.04 -23.18 -4.78
C GLY A 52 0.00 -24.20 -4.33
N ASN A 53 -0.74 -24.76 -5.28
CA ASN A 53 -1.37 -26.08 -5.17
C ASN A 53 -1.53 -26.65 -6.57
#